data_AF-A0A9W7G0J9-F1
#
_entry.id   AF-A0A9W7G0J9-F1
#
_cell.length_a   1.000
_cell.length_b   1.000
_cell.length_c   1.000
_cell.angle_alpha   90.00
_cell.angle_beta   90.00
_cell.angle_gamma   90.00
#
_symmetry.space_group_name_H-M   'P 1'
#
loop_
_entity.id
_entity.type
_entity.pdbx_description
1 polymer ?
#
loop_
_entity_poly.entity_id
_entity_poly.type
_entity_poly.pdbx_seq_one_letter_code
_entity_poly.pdbx_strand_id
1 'polypeptide(L)'
;MTLLSSTPPPSPNLGFPPHFTLSLSAGPIPLPSDPTLHLVSSHVSVGGWGAGTVRQTFFYVYSLPSFTISCVTPVINFGLDGRLEYNTNMEEGGGYLYLSVGRDNCETALVRIRMTAILDECRPPGEE
;
A
#
# COMPACT_ATOMS: atom_id res chain seq x y z
N MET A 1 -4.41 31.31 -21.39
CA MET A 1 -4.20 29.91 -20.95
C MET A 1 -3.60 29.98 -19.56
N THR A 2 -4.42 29.84 -18.52
CA THR A 2 -3.97 29.96 -17.13
C THR A 2 -3.53 28.58 -16.68
N LEU A 3 -2.23 28.37 -16.56
CA LEU A 3 -1.67 27.17 -15.91
C LEU A 3 -2.08 27.23 -14.43
N LEU A 4 -3.06 26.40 -14.05
CA LEU A 4 -3.30 26.10 -12.66
C LEU A 4 -2.03 25.42 -12.13
N SER A 5 -1.25 26.17 -11.35
CA SER A 5 -0.22 25.62 -10.48
C SER A 5 -0.93 24.72 -9.47
N SER A 6 -1.10 23.45 -9.83
CA SER A 6 -1.52 22.43 -8.88
C SER A 6 -0.29 22.06 -8.07
N THR A 7 -0.04 22.80 -7.00
CA THR A 7 0.64 22.19 -5.87
C THR A 7 -0.18 20.95 -5.51
N PRO A 8 0.41 19.74 -5.53
CA PRO A 8 -0.31 18.57 -5.06
C PRO A 8 -0.85 18.89 -3.67
N PRO A 9 -2.09 18.52 -3.33
CA PRO A 9 -2.51 18.59 -1.95
C PRO A 9 -1.44 17.88 -1.09
N PRO A 10 -1.15 18.38 0.11
CA PRO A 10 -0.23 17.69 1.00
C PRO A 10 -0.66 16.23 1.09
N SER A 11 0.29 15.30 0.90
CA SER A 11 0.00 13.88 1.00
C SER A 11 -0.79 13.65 2.29
N PRO A 12 -1.95 12.98 2.24
CA PRO A 12 -2.69 12.68 3.45
C PRO A 12 -1.72 12.05 4.45
N ASN A 13 -1.67 12.59 5.66
CA ASN A 13 -0.83 12.01 6.70
C ASN A 13 -1.39 10.61 7.00
N LEU A 14 -0.73 9.59 6.47
CA LEU A 14 -1.14 8.19 6.63
C LEU A 14 -0.61 7.58 7.93
N GLY A 15 -0.04 8.38 8.83
CA GLY A 15 0.55 7.92 10.09
C GLY A 15 1.98 7.39 9.96
N PHE A 16 2.64 7.58 8.82
CA PHE A 16 4.04 7.18 8.65
C PHE A 16 5.01 8.33 9.01
N PRO A 17 6.18 8.02 9.63
CA PRO A 17 7.21 9.00 9.90
C PRO A 17 7.64 9.79 8.65
N PRO A 18 7.96 11.10 8.78
CA PRO A 18 8.21 11.98 7.64
C PRO A 18 9.49 11.67 6.85
N HIS A 19 10.34 10.77 7.35
CA HIS A 19 11.54 10.33 6.62
C HIS A 19 11.23 9.26 5.55
N PHE A 20 10.02 8.70 5.55
CA PHE A 20 9.57 7.78 4.52
C PHE A 20 8.95 8.54 3.34
N THR A 21 9.31 8.13 2.12
CA THR A 21 8.55 8.48 0.92
C THR A 21 7.48 7.43 0.67
N LEU A 22 6.24 7.85 0.42
CA LEU A 22 5.14 6.95 0.08
C LEU A 22 5.01 6.82 -1.44
N SER A 23 4.78 5.61 -1.95
CA SER A 23 4.66 5.36 -3.38
C SER A 23 3.65 4.26 -3.69
N LEU A 24 2.91 4.46 -4.78
CA LEU A 24 1.92 3.49 -5.25
C LEU A 24 2.58 2.15 -5.60
N SER A 25 1.79 1.08 -5.44
CA SER A 25 2.24 -0.28 -5.73
C SER A 25 1.21 -1.00 -6.61
N ALA A 26 0.18 -1.63 -6.06
CA ALA A 26 -0.71 -2.52 -6.81
C ALA A 26 -2.18 -2.39 -6.38
N GLY A 27 -3.09 -2.84 -7.24
CA GLY A 27 -4.53 -2.64 -7.13
C GLY A 27 -5.03 -1.61 -8.16
N PRO A 28 -6.24 -1.05 -7.98
CA PRO A 28 -7.17 -1.26 -6.87
C PRO A 28 -7.97 -2.58 -6.96
N ILE A 29 -8.31 -3.15 -5.80
CA ILE A 29 -9.25 -4.28 -5.66
C ILE A 29 -10.55 -3.76 -5.02
N PRO A 30 -11.71 -3.84 -5.68
CA PRO A 30 -12.99 -3.48 -5.07
C PRO A 30 -13.29 -4.38 -3.86
N LEU A 31 -13.79 -3.80 -2.77
CA LEU A 31 -14.19 -4.58 -1.60
C LEU A 31 -15.53 -5.29 -1.86
N PRO A 32 -15.66 -6.59 -1.55
CA PRO A 32 -16.93 -7.32 -1.76
C PRO A 32 -18.11 -6.76 -0.96
N SER A 33 -17.84 -6.12 0.19
CA SER A 33 -18.86 -5.52 1.04
C SER A 33 -19.42 -4.21 0.48
N ASP A 34 -18.61 -3.46 -0.28
CA ASP A 34 -18.98 -2.18 -0.88
C ASP A 34 -18.09 -1.89 -2.10
N PRO A 35 -18.64 -1.92 -3.34
CA PRO A 35 -17.87 -1.71 -4.55
C PRO A 35 -17.38 -0.27 -4.74
N THR A 36 -17.83 0.68 -3.91
CA THR A 36 -17.28 2.04 -3.91
C THR A 36 -15.94 2.11 -3.17
N LEU A 37 -15.67 1.13 -2.29
CA LEU A 37 -14.43 1.03 -1.53
C LEU A 37 -13.42 0.15 -2.27
N HIS A 38 -12.19 0.63 -2.32
CA HIS A 38 -11.11 0.00 -3.05
C HIS A 38 -9.90 -0.19 -2.15
N LEU A 39 -9.44 -1.42 -2.03
CA LEU A 39 -8.19 -1.77 -1.37
C LEU A 39 -7.02 -1.59 -2.33
N VAL A 40 -5.97 -0.95 -1.85
CA VAL A 40 -4.75 -0.69 -2.62
C VAL A 40 -3.54 -1.06 -1.79
N SER A 41 -2.52 -1.55 -2.47
CA SER A 41 -1.19 -1.70 -1.94
C SER A 41 -0.35 -0.48 -2.29
N SER A 42 0.43 -0.05 -1.32
CA SER A 42 1.41 1.02 -1.39
C SER A 42 2.68 0.58 -0.68
N HIS A 43 3.72 1.40 -0.72
CA HIS A 43 4.92 1.14 0.06
C HIS A 43 5.53 2.41 0.65
N VAL A 44 6.07 2.26 1.86
CA VAL A 44 7.04 3.21 2.41
C VAL A 44 8.39 2.95 1.74
N SER A 45 9.17 4.00 1.53
CA SER A 45 10.50 3.88 0.96
C SER A 45 11.53 4.81 1.58
N VAL A 46 12.76 4.30 1.73
CA VAL A 46 13.95 5.08 2.13
C VAL A 46 15.10 4.71 1.20
N GLY A 47 15.79 5.72 0.67
CA GLY A 47 16.92 5.52 -0.23
C GLY A 47 16.52 5.27 -1.69
N GLY A 48 17.52 4.97 -2.53
CA GLY A 48 17.37 4.70 -3.96
C GLY A 48 17.13 3.22 -4.28
N TRP A 49 17.83 2.70 -5.28
CA TRP A 49 17.90 1.27 -5.57
C TRP A 49 19.24 0.70 -5.09
N GLY A 50 19.25 -0.49 -4.47
CA GLY A 50 20.47 -1.18 -4.06
C GLY A 50 20.61 -1.39 -2.55
N ALA A 51 21.85 -1.52 -2.09
CA ALA A 51 22.15 -1.82 -0.69
C ALA A 51 21.69 -0.67 0.22
N GLY A 52 20.92 -1.01 1.27
CA GLY A 52 20.42 -0.04 2.24
C GLY A 52 19.08 0.59 1.89
N THR A 53 18.47 0.22 0.76
CA THR A 53 17.10 0.59 0.43
C THR A 53 16.11 -0.12 1.37
N VAL A 54 15.11 0.62 1.84
CA VAL A 54 13.92 0.07 2.48
C VAL A 54 12.74 0.28 1.55
N ARG A 55 11.98 -0.77 1.27
CA ARG A 55 10.66 -0.72 0.64
C ARG A 55 9.77 -1.75 1.27
N GLN A 56 8.74 -1.31 1.98
CA GLN A 56 7.84 -2.24 2.66
C GLN A 56 6.40 -1.86 2.39
N THR A 57 5.58 -2.88 2.15
CA THR A 57 4.18 -2.69 1.78
C THR A 57 3.33 -2.26 2.95
N PHE A 58 2.39 -1.37 2.68
CA PHE A 58 1.21 -1.13 3.51
C PHE A 58 -0.02 -1.12 2.60
N PHE A 59 -1.19 -1.26 3.19
CA PHE A 59 -2.46 -1.20 2.47
C PHE A 59 -3.26 0.01 2.92
N TYR A 60 -4.11 0.53 2.04
CA TYR A 60 -5.11 1.50 2.42
C TYR A 60 -6.38 1.28 1.61
N VAL A 61 -7.51 1.70 2.19
CA VAL A 61 -8.81 1.68 1.53
C VAL A 61 -9.20 3.10 1.18
N TYR A 62 -9.63 3.33 -0.06
CA TYR A 62 -10.20 4.61 -0.46
C TYR A 62 -11.58 4.43 -1.10
N SER A 63 -12.40 5.48 -1.02
CA SER A 63 -13.72 5.53 -1.65
C SER A 63 -13.68 6.27 -2.99
N LEU A 64 -14.41 5.76 -3.98
CA LEU A 64 -14.75 6.49 -5.21
C LEU A 64 -16.16 7.10 -5.10
N PRO A 65 -16.40 8.30 -5.68
CA PRO A 65 -15.47 9.11 -6.48
C PRO A 65 -14.62 10.10 -5.67
N SER A 66 -14.77 10.16 -4.34
CA SER A 66 -14.17 11.21 -3.51
C SER A 66 -12.66 11.08 -3.29
N PHE A 67 -12.08 9.91 -3.59
CA PHE A 67 -10.69 9.54 -3.26
C PHE A 67 -10.36 9.76 -1.78
N THR A 68 -11.34 9.57 -0.90
CA THR A 68 -11.15 9.68 0.55
C THR A 68 -10.56 8.39 1.07
N ILE A 69 -9.40 8.46 1.73
CA ILE A 69 -8.80 7.31 2.40
C ILE A 69 -9.57 7.05 3.69
N SER A 70 -10.21 5.89 3.79
CA SER A 70 -11.01 5.49 4.94
C SER A 70 -10.15 4.86 6.04
N CYS A 71 -9.13 4.10 5.64
CA CYS A 71 -8.20 3.48 6.58
C CYS A 71 -6.87 3.12 5.91
N VAL A 72 -5.84 2.91 6.73
CA VAL A 72 -4.46 2.54 6.37
C VAL A 72 -3.99 1.46 7.35
N THR A 73 -3.25 0.46 6.87
CA THR A 73 -2.56 -0.50 7.74
C THR A 73 -1.18 0.03 8.14
N PRO A 74 -0.58 -0.47 9.23
CA PRO A 74 0.86 -0.44 9.39
C PRO A 74 1.58 -1.10 8.21
N VAL A 75 2.90 -0.96 8.18
CA VAL A 75 3.73 -1.76 7.28
C VAL A 75 3.52 -3.24 7.58
N ILE A 76 3.24 -4.03 6.54
CA ILE A 76 3.10 -5.47 6.62
C ILE A 76 4.45 -6.12 6.38
N ASN A 77 4.79 -7.07 7.24
CA ASN A 77 5.94 -7.95 7.08
C ASN A 77 5.48 -9.33 6.59
N PHE A 78 5.98 -9.77 5.45
CA PHE A 78 5.66 -11.05 4.83
C PHE A 78 6.67 -12.16 5.19
N GLY A 79 7.72 -11.84 5.95
CA GLY A 79 8.74 -12.79 6.42
C GLY A 79 9.77 -13.19 5.36
N LEU A 80 9.92 -12.39 4.31
CA LEU A 80 10.82 -12.59 3.18
C LEU A 80 12.14 -11.84 3.38
N ASP A 81 12.08 -10.55 3.69
CA ASP A 81 13.25 -9.68 3.91
C ASP A 81 12.89 -8.50 4.83
N GLY A 82 13.79 -8.16 5.75
CA GLY A 82 13.55 -7.10 6.73
C GLY A 82 13.56 -5.67 6.15
N ARG A 83 13.91 -5.50 4.88
CA ARG A 83 14.05 -4.20 4.21
C ARG A 83 13.28 -4.13 2.90
N LEU A 84 13.18 -5.22 2.14
CA LEU A 84 12.59 -5.20 0.81
C LEU A 84 11.44 -6.21 0.68
N GLU A 85 10.23 -5.69 0.85
CA GLU A 85 8.97 -6.42 0.81
C GLU A 85 7.88 -5.54 0.19
N TYR A 86 8.13 -5.06 -1.02
CA TYR A 86 7.15 -4.25 -1.74
C TYR A 86 6.37 -5.10 -2.73
N ASN A 87 5.06 -5.01 -2.63
CA ASN A 87 4.15 -5.65 -3.55
C ASN A 87 4.23 -5.00 -4.94
N THR A 88 4.14 -5.81 -5.98
CA THR A 88 4.25 -5.41 -7.39
C THR A 88 2.99 -5.74 -8.19
N ASN A 89 2.21 -6.74 -7.74
CA ASN A 89 0.93 -7.11 -8.33
C ASN A 89 0.00 -7.67 -7.27
N MET A 90 -1.30 -7.47 -7.43
CA MET A 90 -2.32 -7.93 -6.49
C MET A 90 -3.56 -8.41 -7.22
N GLU A 91 -4.02 -9.62 -6.90
CA GLU A 91 -5.24 -10.20 -7.42
C GLU A 91 -6.10 -10.76 -6.28
N GLU A 92 -7.42 -10.68 -6.42
CA GLU A 92 -8.37 -11.27 -5.47
C GLU A 92 -8.89 -12.61 -6.01
N GLY A 93 -9.03 -13.59 -5.11
CA GLY A 93 -9.73 -14.82 -5.42
C GLY A 93 -10.18 -15.57 -4.16
N GLY A 94 -11.49 -15.67 -3.97
CA GLY A 94 -12.09 -16.48 -2.91
C GLY A 94 -11.84 -15.92 -1.50
N GLY A 95 -11.80 -14.59 -1.35
CA GLY A 95 -11.53 -13.92 -0.07
C GLY A 95 -10.04 -13.84 0.30
N TYR A 96 -9.16 -14.23 -0.62
CA TYR A 96 -7.71 -14.10 -0.49
C TYR A 96 -7.18 -13.08 -1.48
N LEU A 97 -6.11 -12.40 -1.07
CA LEU A 97 -5.25 -11.67 -1.97
C LEU A 97 -4.02 -12.51 -2.29
N TYR A 98 -3.72 -12.56 -3.58
CA TYR A 98 -2.50 -13.13 -4.15
C TYR A 98 -1.59 -11.97 -4.54
N LEU A 99 -0.42 -11.90 -3.90
CA LEU A 99 0.51 -10.78 -3.98
C LEU A 99 1.82 -11.25 -4.60
N SER A 100 2.35 -10.47 -5.55
CA SER A 100 3.73 -10.64 -6.02
C SER A 100 4.62 -9.68 -5.24
N VAL A 101 5.32 -10.17 -4.23
CA VAL A 101 6.12 -9.35 -3.31
C VAL A 101 7.60 -9.46 -3.68
N GLY A 102 8.27 -8.34 -3.93
CA GLY A 102 9.71 -8.32 -4.12
C GLY A 102 10.43 -8.84 -2.87
N ARG A 103 11.35 -9.79 -3.05
CA ARG A 103 12.21 -10.36 -1.99
C ARG A 103 13.62 -9.76 -2.04
N ASP A 104 14.07 -9.44 -3.25
CA ASP A 104 15.28 -8.66 -3.50
C ASP A 104 15.07 -7.79 -4.76
N ASN A 105 16.14 -7.18 -5.29
CA ASN A 105 16.02 -6.30 -6.46
C ASN A 105 15.60 -7.03 -7.76
N CYS A 106 15.62 -8.35 -7.78
CA CYS A 106 15.47 -9.18 -8.98
C CYS A 106 14.39 -10.26 -8.85
N GLU A 107 14.06 -10.69 -7.64
CA GLU A 107 13.13 -11.78 -7.38
C GLU A 107 11.84 -11.31 -6.69
N THR A 108 10.73 -11.93 -7.06
CA THR A 108 9.47 -11.84 -6.32
C THR A 108 9.04 -13.19 -5.79
N ALA A 109 8.31 -13.18 -4.68
CA ALA A 109 7.63 -14.32 -4.10
C ALA A 109 6.11 -14.14 -4.19
N LEU A 110 5.39 -15.24 -4.45
CA LEU A 110 3.93 -15.26 -4.38
C LEU A 110 3.50 -15.43 -2.92
N VAL A 111 2.82 -14.42 -2.37
CA VAL A 111 2.26 -14.44 -1.02
C VAL A 111 0.74 -14.53 -1.12
N ARG A 112 0.13 -15.37 -0.28
CA ARG A 112 -1.32 -15.46 -0.13
C ARG A 112 -1.73 -15.01 1.27
N ILE A 113 -2.59 -14.01 1.34
CA ILE A 113 -3.12 -13.47 2.61
C ILE A 113 -4.64 -13.37 2.55
N ARG A 114 -5.31 -13.58 3.69
CA ARG A 114 -6.76 -13.33 3.77
C ARG A 114 -7.01 -11.83 3.69
N MET A 115 -7.93 -11.40 2.85
CA MET A 115 -8.30 -9.98 2.76
C MET A 115 -8.78 -9.43 4.12
N THR A 116 -9.51 -10.24 4.90
CA THR A 116 -9.94 -9.86 6.24
C THR A 116 -8.77 -9.56 7.18
N ALA A 117 -7.66 -10.30 7.09
CA ALA A 117 -6.50 -10.05 7.94
C ALA A 117 -5.84 -8.68 7.67
N ILE A 118 -5.95 -8.17 6.44
CA ILE A 118 -5.50 -6.81 6.10
C ILE A 118 -6.50 -5.78 6.64
N LEU A 119 -7.80 -6.04 6.44
CA LEU A 119 -8.85 -5.12 6.87
C LEU A 119 -8.96 -5.00 8.40
N ASP A 120 -8.69 -6.09 9.13
CA ASP A 120 -8.69 -6.12 10.60
C ASP A 120 -7.57 -5.26 11.21
N GLU A 121 -6.47 -5.06 10.47
CA GLU A 121 -5.34 -4.20 10.87
C GLU A 121 -5.47 -2.75 10.37
N CYS A 122 -6.52 -2.46 9.60
CA CYS A 122 -6.72 -1.15 8.97
C CYS A 122 -7.29 -0.14 9.98
N ARG A 123 -6.58 0.97 10.17
CA ARG A 123 -6.94 2.04 11.13
C ARG A 123 -7.23 3.35 10.42
N PRO A 124 -7.97 4.29 11.02
CA PRO A 124 -8.10 5.64 10.50
C PRO A 124 -6.74 6.26 10.16
N PRO A 125 -6.61 6.98 9.02
CA PRO A 125 -5.34 7.60 8.65
C PRO A 125 -4.88 8.60 9.70
N GLY A 126 -3.61 8.53 10.09
CA GLY A 126 -3.00 9.45 11.05
C GLY A 126 -3.08 9.01 12.52
N GLU A 127 -3.62 7.83 12.80
CA GLU A 127 -3.49 7.19 14.12
C GLU A 127 -2.20 6.35 14.18
N GLU A 128 -1.35 6.59 15.19
CA GLU A 128 -0.18 5.76 15.54
C GLU A 128 -0.57 4.54 16.39
#